data_AF-A0A239NHT1-F1
#
_entry.id   AF-A0A239NHT1-F1
#
_cell.length_a   1.000
_cell.length_b   1.000
_cell.length_c   1.000
_cell.angle_alpha   90.00
_cell.angle_beta   90.00
_cell.angle_gamma   90.00
#
_symmetry.space_group_name_H-M   'P 1'
#
loop_
_entity.id
_entity.type
_entity.pdbx_description
1 polymer ?
#
loop_
_entity_poly.entity_id
_entity_poly.type
_entity_poly.pdbx_seq_one_letter_code
_entity_poly.pdbx_strand_id
1 'polypeptide(L)'
;MLFYRAAVDLSRPTLKYVAGIVRRHRRAIRSRWRLLNPGQQALLALVHLRKGETFVEAAAGFGVSVATAWRYVEEIVALLSARSPKLGAALRKAETDELT
;
A
#
# COMPACT_ATOMS: atom_id res chain seq x y z
N MET A 1 15.18 3.03 12.81
CA MET A 1 14.02 2.38 13.47
C MET A 1 12.75 2.90 12.82
N LEU A 2 11.81 2.01 12.47
CA LEU A 2 10.46 2.41 12.05
C LEU A 2 9.55 2.26 13.27
N PHE A 3 9.11 3.37 13.86
CA PHE A 3 8.11 3.36 14.92
C PHE A 3 6.77 3.78 14.32
N TYR A 4 5.93 2.79 14.03
CA TYR A 4 4.48 2.95 14.02
C TYR A 4 3.99 2.03 15.13
N ARG A 5 3.49 2.58 16.24
CA ARG A 5 3.04 1.81 17.41
C ARG A 5 1.63 1.28 17.15
N ALA A 6 1.56 0.37 16.20
CA ALA A 6 0.53 -0.65 16.15
C ALA A 6 1.22 -1.83 15.50
N ALA A 7 1.43 -2.94 16.22
CA ALA A 7 1.99 -4.16 15.64
C ALA A 7 1.10 -4.56 14.46
N VAL A 8 1.50 -4.22 13.25
CA VAL A 8 0.89 -4.75 12.03
C VAL A 8 1.74 -5.96 11.74
N ASP A 9 1.15 -7.15 11.77
CA ASP A 9 1.84 -8.35 11.34
C ASP A 9 2.01 -8.31 9.82
N LEU A 10 2.90 -7.43 9.37
CA LEU A 10 3.19 -7.14 8.00
C LEU A 10 4.57 -7.72 7.70
N SER A 11 4.62 -8.68 6.79
CA SER A 11 5.89 -9.27 6.40
C SER A 11 6.81 -8.18 5.79
N ARG A 12 8.08 -8.17 6.20
CA ARG A 12 9.11 -7.30 5.62
C ARG A 12 9.22 -7.46 4.09
N PRO A 13 9.09 -8.66 3.51
CA PRO A 13 9.04 -8.85 2.06
C PRO A 13 7.90 -8.09 1.39
N THR A 14 6.68 -8.13 1.95
CA THR A 14 5.52 -7.41 1.39
C THR A 14 5.78 -5.92 1.36
N LEU A 15 6.28 -5.34 2.45
CA LEU A 15 6.61 -3.92 2.50
C LEU A 15 7.68 -3.55 1.45
N LYS A 16 8.74 -4.35 1.33
CA LYS A 16 9.81 -4.13 0.35
C LYS A 16 9.30 -4.19 -1.09
N TYR A 17 8.41 -5.14 -1.37
CA TYR A 17 7.78 -5.29 -2.69
C TYR A 17 6.95 -4.05 -3.06
N VAL A 18 6.03 -3.62 -2.18
CA VAL A 18 5.16 -2.45 -2.43
C VAL A 18 5.98 -1.17 -2.52
N ALA A 19 6.98 -0.97 -1.65
CA ALA A 19 7.90 0.16 -1.75
C ALA A 19 8.68 0.16 -3.07
N GLY A 20 9.02 -1.02 -3.61
CA GLY A 20 9.61 -1.19 -4.92
C GLY A 20 8.69 -0.73 -6.06
N ILE A 21 7.40 -1.05 -5.98
CA ILE A 21 6.38 -0.59 -6.93
C ILE A 21 6.27 0.93 -6.91
N VAL A 22 6.12 1.53 -5.73
CA VAL A 22 6.00 2.99 -5.55
C VAL A 22 7.23 3.70 -6.09
N ARG A 23 8.44 3.19 -5.83
CA ARG A 23 9.70 3.77 -6.33
C ARG A 23 9.73 3.80 -7.86
N ARG A 24 9.36 2.69 -8.52
CA ARG A 24 9.32 2.61 -9.99
C ARG A 24 8.27 3.56 -10.57
N HIS A 25 7.08 3.59 -9.98
CA HIS A 25 6.00 4.48 -10.42
C HIS A 25 6.40 5.95 -10.31
N ARG A 26 6.90 6.39 -9.15
CA ARG A 26 7.39 7.77 -8.93
C ARG A 26 8.48 8.17 -9.91
N ARG A 27 9.37 7.24 -10.28
CA ARG A 27 10.39 7.48 -11.31
C ARG A 27 9.76 7.71 -12.68
N ALA A 28 8.78 6.89 -13.06
CA ALA A 28 8.08 7.00 -14.35
C ALA A 28 7.32 8.32 -14.49
N ILE A 29 6.60 8.75 -13.44
CA ILE A 29 5.82 10.00 -13.46
C ILE A 29 6.64 11.24 -13.07
N ARG A 30 7.95 11.11 -12.88
CA ARG A 30 8.88 12.17 -12.43
C ARG A 30 8.52 12.82 -11.08
N SER A 31 7.70 12.17 -10.24
CA SER A 31 7.33 12.62 -8.89
C SER A 31 8.34 12.14 -7.84
N ARG A 32 9.58 12.67 -7.92
CA ARG A 32 10.66 12.28 -7.00
C ARG A 32 10.50 12.88 -5.61
N TRP A 33 9.90 14.07 -5.49
CA TRP A 33 9.76 14.80 -4.24
C TRP A 33 8.35 14.62 -3.67
N ARG A 34 8.24 13.95 -2.53
CA ARG A 34 7.00 13.76 -1.77
C ARG A 34 7.34 13.71 -0.30
N LEU A 35 6.38 14.08 0.55
CA LEU A 35 6.56 14.16 2.00
C LEU A 35 7.01 12.83 2.62
N LEU A 36 6.44 11.71 2.15
CA LEU A 36 6.84 10.38 2.58
C LEU A 36 7.79 9.73 1.56
N ASN A 37 8.82 9.06 2.06
CA ASN A 37 9.64 8.20 1.22
C ASN A 37 8.82 6.99 0.73
N PRO A 38 9.22 6.28 -0.35
CA PRO A 38 8.44 5.17 -0.90
C PRO A 38 8.11 4.05 0.12
N GLY A 39 8.98 3.83 1.11
CA GLY A 39 8.75 2.85 2.17
C GLY A 39 7.67 3.29 3.16
N GLN A 40 7.72 4.55 3.61
CA GLN A 40 6.68 5.11 4.47
C GLN A 40 5.33 5.21 3.74
N GLN A 41 5.34 5.58 2.46
CA GLN A 41 4.14 5.60 1.63
C GLN A 41 3.52 4.21 1.52
N ALA A 42 4.35 3.19 1.24
CA ALA A 42 3.92 1.80 1.20
C ALA A 42 3.36 1.33 2.54
N LEU A 43 4.04 1.67 3.64
CA LEU A 43 3.58 1.28 4.97
C LEU A 43 2.22 1.93 5.31
N LEU A 44 2.06 3.23 5.06
CA LEU A 44 0.79 3.93 5.30
C LEU A 44 -0.39 3.22 4.63
N ALA A 45 -0.24 2.87 3.35
CA ALA A 45 -1.31 2.17 2.64
C ALA A 45 -1.54 0.74 3.16
N LEU A 46 -0.46 0.01 3.48
CA LEU A 46 -0.60 -1.34 4.01
C LEU A 46 -1.22 -1.38 5.41
N VAL A 47 -0.96 -0.36 6.23
CA VAL A 47 -1.62 -0.21 7.53
C VAL A 47 -3.12 0.04 7.34
N HIS A 48 -3.49 0.99 6.48
CA HIS A 48 -4.88 1.27 6.14
C HIS A 48 -5.61 0.02 5.62
N LEU A 49 -5.01 -0.71 4.67
CA LEU A 49 -5.60 -1.92 4.09
C LEU A 49 -5.67 -3.10 5.06
N ARG A 50 -4.69 -3.26 5.96
CA ARG A 50 -4.64 -4.42 6.86
C ARG A 50 -5.48 -4.23 8.13
N LYS A 51 -5.56 -3.00 8.63
CA LYS A 51 -6.25 -2.69 9.90
C LYS A 51 -7.58 -1.99 9.72
N GLY A 52 -7.89 -1.49 8.52
CA GLY A 52 -9.07 -0.67 8.29
C GLY A 52 -9.02 0.67 9.02
N GLU A 53 -7.83 1.15 9.38
CA GLU A 53 -7.65 2.46 10.03
C GLU A 53 -8.25 3.56 9.15
N THR A 54 -8.92 4.52 9.78
CA THR A 54 -9.42 5.68 9.06
C THR A 54 -8.27 6.49 8.48
N PHE A 55 -8.53 7.27 7.42
CA PHE A 55 -7.50 8.16 6.88
C PHE A 55 -7.01 9.20 7.90
N VAL A 56 -7.83 9.52 8.91
CA VAL A 56 -7.46 10.44 10.00
C VAL A 56 -6.40 9.82 10.90
N GLU A 57 -6.62 8.57 11.33
CA GLU A 57 -5.67 7.83 12.18
C GLU A 57 -4.35 7.58 11.44
N ALA A 58 -4.44 7.12 10.19
CA ALA A 58 -3.26 6.92 9.34
C ALA A 58 -2.51 8.24 9.08
N ALA A 59 -3.22 9.35 8.88
CA ALA A 59 -2.59 10.65 8.69
C ALA A 59 -1.84 11.12 9.93
N ALA A 60 -2.47 11.00 11.10
CA ALA A 60 -1.86 11.35 12.39
C ALA A 60 -0.61 10.50 12.67
N GLY A 61 -0.68 9.20 12.42
CA GLY A 61 0.43 8.26 12.63
C GLY A 61 1.67 8.50 11.76
N PHE A 62 1.50 9.17 10.62
CA PHE A 62 2.57 9.45 9.66
C PHE A 62 2.92 10.95 9.56
N GLY A 63 2.26 11.82 10.33
CA GLY A 63 2.50 13.26 10.32
C GLY A 63 2.17 13.92 8.98
N VAL A 64 1.10 13.48 8.31
CA VAL A 64 0.65 14.02 7.01
C VAL A 64 -0.78 14.52 7.10
N SER A 65 -1.25 15.27 6.09
CA SER A 65 -2.66 15.64 6.01
C SER A 65 -3.55 14.44 5.63
N VAL A 66 -4.83 14.46 6.01
CA VAL A 66 -5.82 13.42 5.64
C VAL A 66 -5.90 13.26 4.12
N ALA A 67 -5.91 14.36 3.37
CA ALA A 67 -5.89 14.34 1.90
C ALA A 67 -4.63 13.67 1.34
N THR A 68 -3.48 13.80 2.02
CA THR A 68 -2.23 13.14 1.63
C THR A 68 -2.27 11.65 1.91
N ALA A 69 -2.82 11.24 3.06
CA ALA A 69 -3.04 9.84 3.39
C ALA A 69 -3.96 9.18 2.35
N TRP A 70 -5.12 9.80 2.06
CA TRP A 70 -6.05 9.33 1.03
C TRP A 70 -5.37 9.16 -0.33
N ARG A 71 -4.67 10.20 -0.81
CA ARG A 71 -3.94 10.15 -2.08
C ARG A 71 -2.91 9.02 -2.15
N TYR A 72 -2.20 8.75 -1.06
CA TYR A 72 -1.20 7.68 -1.03
C TYR A 72 -1.82 6.28 -1.01
N VAL A 73 -2.95 6.11 -0.32
CA VAL A 73 -3.70 4.86 -0.33
C VAL A 73 -4.23 4.58 -1.73
N GLU A 74 -4.95 5.54 -2.32
CA GLU A 74 -5.53 5.40 -3.67
C GLU A 74 -4.48 5.04 -4.73
N GLU A 75 -3.35 5.73 -4.73
CA GLU A 75 -2.28 5.45 -5.67
C GLU A 75 -1.71 4.03 -5.49
N ILE A 76 -1.55 3.56 -4.25
CA ILE A 76 -1.04 2.21 -4.00
C ILE A 76 -2.09 1.16 -4.37
N VAL A 77 -3.37 1.39 -4.07
CA VAL A 77 -4.47 0.52 -4.50
C VAL A 77 -4.49 0.41 -6.02
N ALA A 78 -4.43 1.53 -6.75
CA ALA A 78 -4.38 1.53 -8.21
C ALA A 78 -3.16 0.75 -8.75
N LEU A 79 -1.98 0.94 -8.14
CA LEU A 79 -0.75 0.24 -8.54
C LEU A 79 -0.80 -1.27 -8.26
N LEU A 80 -1.45 -1.69 -7.18
CA LEU A 80 -1.65 -3.10 -6.85
C LEU A 80 -2.69 -3.72 -7.78
N SER A 81 -3.84 -3.07 -7.97
CA SER A 81 -4.91 -3.51 -8.86
C SER A 81 -4.41 -3.71 -10.30
N ALA A 82 -3.54 -2.82 -10.80
CA ALA A 82 -2.92 -2.96 -12.12
C ALA A 82 -2.01 -4.20 -12.26
N ARG A 83 -1.62 -4.83 -11.15
CA ARG A 83 -0.78 -6.06 -11.10
C ARG A 83 -1.57 -7.30 -10.69
N SER A 84 -2.81 -7.13 -10.24
CA SER A 84 -3.66 -8.23 -9.82
C SER A 84 -4.18 -9.01 -11.03
N PRO A 85 -4.36 -10.34 -10.92
CA PRO A 85 -5.11 -11.11 -11.89
C PRO A 85 -6.51 -10.50 -12.08
N LYS A 86 -7.01 -10.49 -13.31
CA LYS A 86 -8.41 -10.13 -13.57
C LYS A 86 -9.34 -11.12 -12.84
N LEU A 87 -10.55 -10.68 -12.51
CA LEU A 87 -11.54 -11.47 -11.77
C LEU A 87 -11.68 -12.90 -12.30
N GLY A 88 -11.81 -13.09 -13.62
CA GLY A 88 -11.94 -14.43 -14.20
C GLY A 88 -10.70 -15.33 -14.02
N ALA A 89 -9.49 -14.75 -13.98
CA ALA A 89 -8.28 -15.50 -13.69
C ALA A 89 -8.16 -15.83 -12.18
N ALA A 90 -8.63 -14.93 -11.32
CA ALA A 90 -8.71 -15.16 -9.88
C ALA A 90 -9.74 -16.25 -9.53
N LEU A 91 -10.92 -16.23 -10.14
CA LEU A 91 -11.97 -17.24 -9.95
C LEU A 91 -11.52 -18.63 -10.40
N ARG A 92 -10.94 -18.74 -11.60
CA ARG A 92 -10.37 -20.02 -12.07
C ARG A 92 -9.29 -20.55 -11.14
N LYS A 93 -8.45 -19.66 -10.60
CA LYS A 93 -7.44 -20.04 -9.63
C LYS A 93 -8.07 -20.54 -8.32
N ALA A 94 -9.09 -19.86 -7.81
CA ALA A 94 -9.80 -20.28 -6.59
C ALA A 94 -10.47 -21.65 -6.76
N GLU A 95 -11.07 -21.91 -7.93
CA GLU A 95 -11.63 -23.21 -8.30
C GLU A 95 -10.55 -24.30 -8.37
N THR A 96 -9.37 -23.97 -8.93
CA THR A 96 -8.22 -24.89 -8.99
C THR A 96 -7.60 -25.14 -7.61
N ASP A 97 -7.63 -24.14 -6.72
CA ASP A 97 -7.08 -24.19 -5.37
C ASP A 97 -8.08 -24.79 -4.34
N GLU A 98 -9.26 -25.25 -4.77
CA GLU A 98 -10.35 -25.80 -3.93
C GLU A 98 -10.84 -24.83 -2.82
N LEU A 99 -10.81 -23.53 -3.08
CA LEU A 99 -11.16 -22.48 -2.10
C LEU A 99 -12.62 -21.97 -2.21
N THR A 100 -13.46 -22.66 -2.97
CA THR A 100 -14.90 -22.40 -3.16
C THR A 100 -15.69 -23.66 -2.92
#